data_AF-A0A938S3U9-F1
#
_entry.id   AF-A0A938S3U9-F1
#
_cell.length_a   1.000
_cell.length_b   1.000
_cell.length_c   1.000
_cell.angle_alpha   90.00
_cell.angle_beta   90.00
_cell.angle_gamma   90.00
#
_symmetry.space_group_name_H-M   'P 1'
#
loop_
_entity.id
_entity.type
_entity.pdbx_description
1 polymer ?
#
loop_
_entity_poly.entity_id
_entity_poly.type
_entity_poly.pdbx_seq_one_letter_code
_entity_poly.pdbx_strand_id
1 'polypeptide(L)'
;MIEPLIPYGIRGAITYQGLGNLFWAEHSRTLLETMIADWRRRWGQGDFPVGMVQPAPYTCEGWAQSSPDAYAVQRESQLLVLQEVPHTGLALTMDIDATNVLHFPQKQPVARRLALWALGAVYGRAGAYQGPIYHSMSVEGDRIRIRFRHVEGGLRTRDDRPPTCFAIAGADKVFRPAAARIEGDTVVVQSEHVRRPVAVRFAWGNTDVPNLCNSAGLPASLFRIDASP
;
A
#
# COMPACT_ATOMS: atom_id res chain seq x y z
N MET A 1 18.58 -15.67 -12.21
CA MET A 1 19.14 -15.37 -10.87
C MET A 1 18.82 -16.45 -9.84
N ILE A 2 17.60 -17.00 -9.81
CA ILE A 2 17.21 -18.02 -8.81
C ILE A 2 17.43 -19.48 -9.21
N GLU A 3 17.73 -19.76 -10.49
CA GLU A 3 17.87 -21.13 -11.02
C GLU A 3 18.79 -22.05 -10.19
N PRO A 4 19.97 -21.59 -9.72
CA PRO A 4 20.86 -22.45 -8.92
C PRO A 4 20.30 -22.84 -7.54
N LEU A 5 19.22 -22.19 -7.07
CA LEU A 5 18.55 -22.52 -5.81
C LEU A 5 17.50 -23.62 -5.98
N ILE A 6 17.17 -23.99 -7.22
CA ILE A 6 16.21 -25.06 -7.51
C ILE A 6 17.01 -26.38 -7.59
N PRO A 7 16.60 -27.46 -6.88
CA PRO A 7 15.30 -27.65 -6.22
C PRO A 7 15.36 -27.64 -4.67
N TYR A 8 16.17 -26.79 -4.03
CA TYR A 8 16.19 -26.75 -2.56
C TYR A 8 14.79 -26.48 -2.00
N GLY A 9 14.47 -27.13 -0.87
CA GLY A 9 13.19 -26.96 -0.18
C GLY A 9 12.96 -25.50 0.20
N ILE A 10 11.76 -25.00 -0.11
CA ILE A 10 11.38 -23.60 0.14
C ILE A 10 10.07 -23.56 0.91
N ARG A 11 9.97 -22.65 1.89
CA ARG A 11 8.69 -22.36 2.56
C ARG A 11 8.03 -21.10 2.03
N GLY A 12 8.81 -20.19 1.46
CA GLY A 12 8.34 -18.96 0.85
C GLY A 12 9.51 -18.09 0.41
N ALA A 13 9.21 -16.96 -0.21
CA ALA A 13 10.18 -15.96 -0.63
C ALA A 13 9.83 -14.58 -0.07
N ILE A 14 10.82 -13.74 0.16
CA ILE A 14 10.66 -12.31 0.45
C ILE A 14 11.44 -11.54 -0.63
N THR A 15 10.80 -10.56 -1.25
CA THR A 15 11.41 -9.71 -2.27
C THR A 15 11.25 -8.23 -1.92
N TYR A 16 12.34 -7.48 -2.05
CA TYR A 16 12.30 -6.03 -2.06
C TYR A 16 12.83 -5.52 -3.40
N GLN A 17 11.93 -5.51 -4.39
CA GLN A 17 12.18 -5.02 -5.73
C GLN A 17 11.04 -4.06 -6.12
N GLY A 18 11.30 -3.14 -7.05
CA GLY A 18 10.28 -2.28 -7.64
C GLY A 18 10.81 -0.92 -8.07
N LEU A 19 11.91 -0.45 -7.46
CA LEU A 19 12.54 0.83 -7.80
C LEU A 19 12.99 0.93 -9.26
N GLY A 20 13.58 -0.14 -9.81
CA GLY A 20 13.94 -0.20 -11.23
C GLY A 20 12.73 -0.21 -12.17
N ASN A 21 11.54 -0.56 -11.68
CA ASN A 21 10.33 -0.57 -12.50
C ASN A 21 9.66 0.81 -12.55
N LEU A 22 10.14 1.82 -11.80
CA LEU A 22 9.58 3.18 -11.85
C LEU A 22 9.66 3.81 -13.25
N PHE A 23 10.60 3.36 -14.09
CA PHE A 23 10.67 3.74 -15.51
C PHE A 23 9.47 3.23 -16.34
N TRP A 24 8.82 2.16 -15.89
CA TRP A 24 7.67 1.50 -16.52
C TRP A 24 6.64 1.11 -15.46
N ALA A 25 6.25 2.07 -14.61
CA ALA A 25 5.46 1.83 -13.41
C ALA A 25 4.15 1.09 -13.73
N GLU A 26 3.54 1.41 -14.88
CA GLU A 26 2.34 0.78 -15.43
C GLU A 26 2.47 -0.72 -15.71
N HIS A 27 3.68 -1.23 -15.97
CA HIS A 27 3.94 -2.65 -16.22
C HIS A 27 4.29 -3.43 -14.94
N SER A 28 4.46 -2.74 -13.82
CA SER A 28 5.04 -3.31 -12.60
C SER A 28 4.20 -4.44 -12.02
N ARG A 29 2.88 -4.31 -12.09
CA ARG A 29 1.95 -5.36 -11.69
C ARG A 29 2.18 -6.64 -12.49
N THR A 30 2.10 -6.57 -13.82
CA THR A 30 2.30 -7.71 -14.73
C THR A 30 3.66 -8.37 -14.51
N LEU A 31 4.72 -7.58 -14.34
CA LEU A 31 6.07 -8.10 -14.09
C LEU A 31 6.15 -8.88 -12.76
N LEU A 32 5.54 -8.35 -11.69
CA LEU A 32 5.52 -9.01 -10.38
C LEU A 32 4.68 -10.31 -10.41
N GLU A 33 3.49 -10.27 -11.01
CA GLU A 33 2.65 -11.47 -11.18
C GLU A 33 3.37 -12.55 -11.98
N THR A 34 4.03 -12.15 -13.09
CA THR A 34 4.80 -13.06 -13.94
C THR A 34 5.97 -13.67 -13.19
N MET A 35 6.70 -12.89 -12.40
CA MET A 35 7.81 -13.38 -11.58
C MET A 35 7.33 -14.40 -10.55
N ILE A 36 6.25 -14.10 -9.81
CA ILE A 36 5.68 -15.01 -8.80
C ILE A 36 5.22 -16.32 -9.46
N ALA A 37 4.50 -16.23 -10.58
CA ALA A 37 4.02 -17.39 -11.32
C ALA A 37 5.17 -18.25 -11.88
N ASP A 38 6.23 -17.64 -12.44
CA ASP A 38 7.41 -18.35 -12.91
C ASP A 38 8.12 -19.08 -11.77
N TRP A 39 8.32 -18.43 -10.63
CA TRP A 39 8.96 -19.07 -9.48
C TRP A 39 8.13 -20.27 -8.98
N ARG A 40 6.82 -20.10 -8.79
CA ARG A 40 5.93 -21.20 -8.38
C ARG A 40 5.95 -22.37 -9.35
N ARG A 41 5.91 -22.09 -10.65
CA ARG A 41 6.01 -23.12 -11.71
C ARG A 41 7.33 -23.87 -11.64
N ARG A 42 8.46 -23.17 -11.51
CA ARG A 42 9.79 -23.79 -11.51
C ARG A 42 10.05 -24.63 -10.26
N TRP A 43 9.59 -24.21 -9.09
CA TRP A 43 9.69 -25.03 -7.88
C TRP A 43 8.72 -26.22 -7.87
N GLY A 44 7.56 -26.09 -8.52
CA GLY A 44 6.54 -27.15 -8.52
C GLY A 44 5.94 -27.43 -7.15
N GLN A 45 5.99 -26.47 -6.22
CA GLN A 45 5.52 -26.61 -4.82
C GLN A 45 4.23 -25.80 -4.54
N GLY A 46 3.33 -25.76 -5.53
CA GLY A 46 2.08 -25.01 -5.45
C GLY A 46 2.29 -23.50 -5.26
N ASP A 47 1.29 -22.85 -4.65
CA ASP A 47 1.32 -21.42 -4.38
C ASP A 47 2.10 -21.08 -3.11
N PHE A 48 3.41 -21.35 -3.08
CA PHE A 48 4.18 -21.00 -1.89
C PHE A 48 4.10 -19.48 -1.58
N PRO A 49 4.15 -19.10 -0.30
CA PRO A 49 4.05 -17.71 0.14
C PRO A 49 5.12 -16.77 -0.44
N VAL A 50 4.71 -15.57 -0.87
CA VAL A 50 5.63 -14.51 -1.34
C VAL A 50 5.35 -13.18 -0.63
N GLY A 51 6.30 -12.70 0.18
CA GLY A 51 6.24 -11.39 0.81
C GLY A 51 6.93 -10.32 -0.04
N MET A 52 6.28 -9.18 -0.23
CA MET A 52 6.79 -8.02 -0.98
C MET A 52 6.99 -6.82 -0.05
N VAL A 53 7.87 -5.91 -0.44
CA VAL A 53 8.10 -4.65 0.28
C VAL A 53 7.77 -3.47 -0.65
N GLN A 54 6.95 -2.52 -0.17
CA GLN A 54 6.67 -1.30 -0.92
C GLN A 54 7.89 -0.36 -0.98
N PRO A 55 8.08 0.40 -2.07
CA PRO A 55 9.05 1.48 -2.09
C PRO A 55 8.65 2.56 -1.08
N ALA A 56 9.63 2.97 -0.26
CA ALA A 56 9.45 4.05 0.69
C ALA A 56 9.19 5.40 -0.03
N PRO A 57 8.72 6.43 0.70
CA PRO A 57 8.60 7.79 0.17
C PRO A 57 9.96 8.33 -0.24
N TYR A 58 10.06 8.86 -1.45
CA TYR A 58 11.32 9.42 -1.94
C TYR A 58 11.12 10.57 -2.90
N THR A 59 11.85 11.66 -2.66
CA THR A 59 11.98 12.80 -3.58
C THR A 59 12.90 12.39 -4.71
N CYS A 60 12.31 12.05 -5.85
CA CYS A 60 13.06 11.58 -7.00
C CYS A 60 13.43 12.75 -7.93
N GLU A 61 14.67 13.21 -7.88
CA GLU A 61 15.23 14.06 -8.93
C GLU A 61 15.65 13.19 -10.12
N GLY A 62 14.84 13.17 -11.19
CA GLY A 62 15.25 12.69 -12.50
C GLY A 62 15.12 11.18 -12.80
N TRP A 63 14.72 10.30 -11.87
CA TRP A 63 14.51 8.86 -12.18
C TRP A 63 13.04 8.49 -12.46
N ALA A 64 12.06 9.21 -11.90
CA ALA A 64 10.63 9.00 -12.14
C ALA A 64 10.18 9.70 -13.44
N GLN A 65 10.80 9.34 -14.57
CA GLN A 65 10.57 10.02 -15.85
C GLN A 65 9.26 9.60 -16.54
N SER A 66 8.63 8.50 -16.11
CA SER A 66 7.41 7.97 -16.72
C SER A 66 6.16 8.77 -16.37
N SER A 67 6.07 9.26 -15.13
CA SER A 67 4.90 10.00 -14.61
C SER A 67 5.21 10.68 -13.27
N PRO A 68 4.57 11.83 -12.97
CA PRO A 68 4.61 12.42 -11.62
C PRO A 68 4.11 11.47 -10.52
N ASP A 69 3.30 10.47 -10.86
CA ASP A 69 2.69 9.51 -9.91
C ASP A 69 3.40 8.14 -9.88
N ALA A 70 4.59 8.00 -10.50
CA ALA A 70 5.24 6.70 -10.70
C ALA A 70 5.40 5.87 -9.40
N TYR A 71 5.70 6.51 -8.26
CA TYR A 71 5.78 5.78 -6.97
C TYR A 71 4.41 5.31 -6.49
N ALA A 72 3.37 6.13 -6.63
CA ALA A 72 2.02 5.74 -6.24
C ALA A 72 1.52 4.58 -7.11
N VAL A 73 1.75 4.63 -8.43
CA VAL A 73 1.43 3.54 -9.36
C VAL A 73 2.20 2.25 -9.02
N GLN A 74 3.48 2.36 -8.67
CA GLN A 74 4.27 1.21 -8.22
C GLN A 74 3.73 0.60 -6.91
N ARG A 75 3.39 1.44 -5.93
CA ARG A 75 2.84 0.99 -4.65
C ARG A 75 1.45 0.37 -4.83
N GLU A 76 0.61 0.97 -5.68
CA GLU A 76 -0.70 0.42 -6.07
C GLU A 76 -0.54 -0.93 -6.77
N SER A 77 0.41 -1.05 -7.70
CA SER A 77 0.69 -2.31 -8.39
C SER A 77 0.98 -3.45 -7.40
N GLN A 78 1.78 -3.19 -6.37
CA GLN A 78 2.07 -4.18 -5.33
C GLN A 78 0.86 -4.47 -4.42
N LEU A 79 0.00 -3.49 -4.18
CA LEU A 79 -1.26 -3.68 -3.46
C LEU A 79 -2.25 -4.54 -4.26
N LEU A 80 -2.34 -4.34 -5.58
CA LEU A 80 -3.16 -5.17 -6.45
C LEU A 80 -2.66 -6.61 -6.49
N VAL A 81 -1.34 -6.84 -6.55
CA VAL A 81 -0.76 -8.19 -6.41
C VAL A 81 -1.16 -8.82 -5.08
N LEU A 82 -1.11 -8.06 -3.98
CA LEU A 82 -1.57 -8.53 -2.67
C LEU A 82 -3.05 -8.96 -2.66
N GLN A 83 -3.90 -8.24 -3.40
CA GLN A 83 -5.34 -8.50 -3.43
C GLN A 83 -5.74 -9.64 -4.39
N GLU A 84 -4.98 -9.84 -5.46
CA GLU A 84 -5.37 -10.73 -6.57
C GLU A 84 -4.53 -12.01 -6.67
N VAL A 85 -3.31 -12.02 -6.12
CA VAL A 85 -2.43 -13.20 -6.15
C VAL A 85 -2.44 -13.94 -4.81
N PRO A 86 -2.85 -15.23 -4.76
CA PRO A 86 -2.92 -16.00 -3.53
C PRO A 86 -1.59 -16.08 -2.77
N HIS A 87 -1.67 -16.21 -1.44
CA HIS A 87 -0.52 -16.38 -0.55
C HIS A 87 0.58 -15.30 -0.70
N THR A 88 0.17 -14.06 -0.96
CA THR A 88 1.10 -12.93 -1.00
C THR A 88 0.99 -12.06 0.25
N GLY A 89 2.04 -11.30 0.52
CA GLY A 89 2.12 -10.34 1.62
C GLY A 89 2.75 -9.05 1.18
N LEU A 90 2.45 -7.96 1.90
CA LEU A 90 2.99 -6.64 1.58
C LEU A 90 3.39 -5.89 2.85
N ALA A 91 4.68 -5.61 3.00
CA ALA A 91 5.16 -4.65 3.98
C ALA A 91 5.10 -3.25 3.39
N LEU A 92 4.16 -2.46 3.88
CA LEU A 92 4.08 -1.04 3.60
C LEU A 92 5.27 -0.33 4.23
N THR A 93 5.71 0.79 3.66
CA THR A 93 6.91 1.53 4.11
C THR A 93 6.73 3.04 4.08
N MET A 94 5.53 3.55 3.75
CA MET A 94 5.26 4.98 3.60
C MET A 94 5.41 5.78 4.90
N ASP A 95 5.38 5.12 6.04
CA ASP A 95 5.58 5.72 7.36
C ASP A 95 7.02 5.56 7.88
N ILE A 96 7.92 4.98 7.08
CA ILE A 96 9.30 4.71 7.45
C ILE A 96 10.20 5.76 6.80
N ASP A 97 10.89 6.51 7.67
CA ASP A 97 12.02 7.39 7.34
C ASP A 97 11.71 8.70 6.60
N ALA A 98 12.79 9.45 6.35
CA ALA A 98 12.79 10.71 5.63
C ALA A 98 12.68 10.51 4.11
N THR A 99 12.00 11.42 3.43
CA THR A 99 11.74 11.37 1.98
C THR A 99 12.97 11.66 1.12
N ASN A 100 14.12 11.97 1.71
CA ASN A 100 15.34 12.32 0.98
C ASN A 100 16.41 11.21 0.97
N VAL A 101 16.11 10.01 1.50
CA VAL A 101 17.06 8.89 1.54
C VAL A 101 16.44 7.66 0.87
N LEU A 102 16.92 7.32 -0.34
CA LEU A 102 16.42 6.17 -1.10
C LEU A 102 16.63 4.84 -0.36
N HIS A 103 17.83 4.67 0.21
CA HIS A 103 18.22 3.51 1.00
C HIS A 103 18.11 3.82 2.49
N PHE A 104 16.88 3.97 2.98
CA PHE A 104 16.60 4.31 4.37
C PHE A 104 17.24 3.32 5.37
N PRO A 105 17.86 3.78 6.47
CA PRO A 105 18.53 2.92 7.44
C PRO A 105 17.57 2.03 8.25
N GLN A 106 16.32 2.46 8.47
CA GLN A 106 15.39 1.75 9.34
C GLN A 106 14.77 0.50 8.69
N LYS A 107 15.50 -0.62 8.67
CA LYS A 107 15.03 -1.89 8.08
C LYS A 107 14.23 -2.78 9.05
N GLN A 108 14.36 -2.58 10.36
CA GLN A 108 13.69 -3.41 11.36
C GLN A 108 12.15 -3.37 11.26
N PRO A 109 11.48 -2.21 11.06
CA PRO A 109 10.02 -2.17 10.91
C PRO A 109 9.54 -2.94 9.68
N VAL A 110 10.31 -2.90 8.57
CA VAL A 110 10.02 -3.67 7.35
C VAL A 110 10.05 -5.17 7.62
N ALA A 111 11.14 -5.65 8.25
CA ALA A 111 11.28 -7.06 8.60
C ALA A 111 10.18 -7.52 9.57
N ARG A 112 9.84 -6.69 10.57
CA ARG A 112 8.75 -6.98 11.52
C ARG A 112 7.40 -7.14 10.81
N ARG A 113 7.09 -6.31 9.83
CA ARG A 113 5.83 -6.39 9.06
C ARG A 113 5.75 -7.67 8.25
N LEU A 114 6.83 -8.06 7.57
CA LEU A 114 6.90 -9.33 6.85
C LEU A 114 6.79 -10.54 7.80
N ALA A 115 7.43 -10.47 8.97
CA ALA A 115 7.32 -11.51 9.98
C ALA A 115 5.89 -11.64 10.52
N LEU A 116 5.22 -10.52 10.80
CA LEU A 116 3.82 -10.51 11.22
C LEU A 116 2.91 -11.12 10.15
N TRP A 117 3.06 -10.71 8.88
CA TRP A 117 2.35 -11.32 7.76
C TRP A 117 2.55 -12.84 7.70
N ALA A 118 3.80 -13.30 7.77
CA ALA A 118 4.10 -14.73 7.74
C ALA A 118 3.44 -15.46 8.93
N LEU A 119 3.58 -14.94 10.16
CA LEU A 119 3.00 -15.55 11.34
C LEU A 119 1.47 -15.64 11.24
N GLY A 120 0.81 -14.57 10.79
CA GLY A 120 -0.65 -14.52 10.66
C GLY A 120 -1.18 -15.30 9.47
N ALA A 121 -0.82 -14.90 8.26
CA ALA A 121 -1.40 -15.42 7.02
C ALA A 121 -0.83 -16.78 6.58
N VAL A 122 0.43 -17.10 6.93
CA VAL A 122 1.09 -18.36 6.50
C VAL A 122 1.08 -19.43 7.58
N TYR A 123 1.24 -19.03 8.85
CA TYR A 123 1.32 -19.96 9.99
C TYR A 123 0.09 -19.96 10.89
N GLY A 124 -0.94 -19.15 10.58
CA GLY A 124 -2.22 -19.16 11.30
C GLY A 124 -2.13 -18.70 12.75
N ARG A 125 -1.09 -17.94 13.13
CA ARG A 125 -0.98 -17.37 14.47
C ARG A 125 -1.92 -16.19 14.61
N ALA A 126 -2.63 -16.14 15.74
CA ALA A 126 -3.50 -15.02 16.07
C ALA A 126 -2.72 -13.70 16.23
N GLY A 127 -3.35 -12.59 15.86
CA GLY A 127 -2.80 -11.24 15.97
C GLY A 127 -2.94 -10.46 14.66
N ALA A 128 -2.78 -9.13 14.76
CA ALA A 128 -2.79 -8.26 13.61
C ALA A 128 -1.53 -8.49 12.76
N TYR A 129 -1.73 -8.78 11.47
CA TYR A 129 -0.64 -9.05 10.53
C TYR A 129 -0.61 -8.10 9.33
N GLN A 130 -1.63 -7.26 9.21
CA GLN A 130 -1.82 -6.32 8.11
C GLN A 130 -2.43 -5.02 8.64
N GLY A 131 -2.13 -3.90 7.98
CA GLY A 131 -2.73 -2.62 8.29
C GLY A 131 -3.95 -2.33 7.41
N PRO A 132 -4.64 -1.20 7.65
CA PRO A 132 -5.91 -0.91 6.98
C PRO A 132 -5.80 -0.91 5.44
N ILE A 133 -6.74 -1.58 4.79
CA ILE A 133 -6.90 -1.56 3.32
C ILE A 133 -8.28 -1.05 2.98
N TYR A 134 -8.36 -0.14 2.01
CA TYR A 134 -9.62 0.38 1.50
C TYR A 134 -10.61 -0.75 1.20
N HIS A 135 -11.84 -0.60 1.68
CA HIS A 135 -12.92 -1.54 1.42
C HIS A 135 -14.02 -0.95 0.55
N SER A 136 -14.53 0.22 0.94
CA SER A 136 -15.65 0.89 0.28
C SER A 136 -15.72 2.34 0.70
N MET A 137 -16.47 3.14 -0.08
CA MET A 137 -16.84 4.50 0.30
C MET A 137 -18.33 4.75 0.10
N SER A 138 -18.86 5.72 0.85
CA SER A 138 -20.19 6.29 0.64
C SER A 138 -20.11 7.81 0.66
N VAL A 139 -20.82 8.47 -0.25
CA VAL A 139 -20.95 9.93 -0.27
C VAL A 139 -22.09 10.34 0.66
N GLU A 140 -21.79 11.23 1.61
CA GLU A 140 -22.70 11.74 2.64
C GLU A 140 -22.78 13.27 2.51
N GLY A 141 -23.61 13.76 1.59
CA GLY A 141 -23.67 15.19 1.25
C GLY A 141 -22.39 15.68 0.58
N ASP A 142 -21.64 16.53 1.26
CA ASP A 142 -20.35 17.07 0.82
C ASP A 142 -19.14 16.31 1.41
N ARG A 143 -19.37 15.14 2.00
CA ARG A 143 -18.35 14.30 2.64
C ARG A 143 -18.26 12.93 1.97
N ILE A 144 -17.12 12.28 2.10
CA ILE A 144 -16.95 10.86 1.80
C ILE A 144 -16.63 10.13 3.09
N ARG A 145 -17.39 9.07 3.40
CA ARG A 145 -17.06 8.11 4.45
C ARG A 145 -16.39 6.90 3.83
N ILE A 146 -15.21 6.54 4.35
CA ILE A 146 -14.38 5.44 3.87
C ILE A 146 -14.34 4.35 4.92
N ARG A 147 -14.56 3.10 4.49
CA ARG A 147 -14.42 1.90 5.31
C ARG A 147 -13.16 1.14 4.92
N PHE A 148 -12.56 0.48 5.91
CA PHE A 148 -11.33 -0.30 5.73
C PHE A 148 -11.53 -1.74 6.21
N ARG A 149 -10.83 -2.68 5.58
CA ARG A 149 -10.50 -3.99 6.16
C ARG A 149 -9.23 -3.85 6.99
N HIS A 150 -8.92 -4.84 7.81
CA HIS A 150 -7.69 -4.87 8.62
C HIS A 150 -7.55 -3.64 9.54
N VAL A 151 -8.60 -3.39 10.32
CA VAL A 151 -8.63 -2.30 11.31
C VAL A 151 -8.26 -2.78 12.72
N GLU A 152 -8.07 -4.08 12.94
CA GLU A 152 -7.74 -4.77 14.21
C GLU A 152 -7.75 -3.90 15.48
N GLY A 153 -8.94 -3.73 16.08
CA GLY A 153 -9.13 -2.94 17.31
C GLY A 153 -9.51 -1.47 17.09
N GLY A 154 -9.50 -1.02 15.84
CA GLY A 154 -9.95 0.29 15.39
C GLY A 154 -8.90 1.06 14.60
N LEU A 155 -9.34 2.15 13.97
CA LEU A 155 -8.44 3.09 13.31
C LEU A 155 -7.84 4.07 14.33
N ARG A 156 -6.57 4.41 14.13
CA ARG A 156 -5.90 5.49 14.87
C ARG A 156 -4.87 6.18 13.98
N THR A 157 -4.26 7.23 14.50
CA THR A 157 -3.07 7.83 13.90
C THR A 157 -1.86 7.57 14.78
N ARG A 158 -0.68 7.47 14.15
CA ARG A 158 0.58 7.19 14.87
C ARG A 158 1.03 8.33 15.79
N ASP A 159 0.52 9.53 15.55
CA ASP A 159 0.92 10.78 16.18
C ASP A 159 -0.25 11.48 16.90
N ASP A 160 -1.38 10.80 17.04
CA ASP A 160 -2.62 11.29 17.68
C ASP A 160 -3.14 12.62 17.08
N ARG A 161 -2.75 12.93 15.83
CA ARG A 161 -3.25 14.06 15.03
C ARG A 161 -4.33 13.60 14.04
N PRO A 162 -5.11 14.52 13.44
CA PRO A 162 -6.03 14.16 12.36
C PRO A 162 -5.35 13.37 11.23
N PRO A 163 -6.04 12.42 10.59
CA PRO A 163 -5.48 11.69 9.44
C PRO A 163 -5.02 12.61 8.30
N THR A 164 -3.88 12.30 7.70
CA THR A 164 -3.24 13.11 6.65
C THR A 164 -3.26 12.43 5.27
N CYS A 165 -2.81 13.16 4.25
CA CYS A 165 -2.64 12.67 2.86
C CYS A 165 -3.95 12.24 2.17
N PHE A 166 -5.07 12.87 2.51
CA PHE A 166 -6.33 12.71 1.78
C PHE A 166 -6.54 13.84 0.78
N ALA A 167 -7.00 13.49 -0.41
CA ALA A 167 -7.49 14.42 -1.40
C ALA A 167 -8.80 13.90 -2.01
N ILE A 168 -9.73 14.80 -2.30
CA ILE A 168 -11.01 14.48 -2.95
C ILE A 168 -11.22 15.35 -4.18
N ALA A 169 -12.03 14.87 -5.13
CA ALA A 169 -12.40 15.63 -6.32
C ALA A 169 -13.90 15.52 -6.59
N GLY A 170 -14.43 16.55 -7.26
CA GLY A 170 -15.77 16.52 -7.85
C GLY A 170 -15.73 15.90 -9.24
N ALA A 171 -16.79 16.13 -10.01
CA ALA A 171 -16.89 15.65 -11.39
C ALA A 171 -15.80 16.25 -12.32
N ASP A 172 -15.19 17.36 -11.93
CA ASP A 172 -14.06 18.00 -12.63
C ASP A 172 -12.74 17.22 -12.53
N LYS A 173 -12.68 16.19 -11.66
CA LYS A 173 -11.50 15.36 -11.39
C LYS A 173 -10.30 16.17 -10.88
N VAL A 174 -10.51 17.39 -10.39
CA VAL A 174 -9.47 18.22 -9.79
C VAL A 174 -9.37 17.87 -8.31
N PHE A 175 -8.33 17.09 -7.96
CA PHE A 175 -8.10 16.70 -6.58
C PHE A 175 -7.65 17.90 -5.72
N ARG A 176 -8.36 18.11 -4.61
CA ARG A 176 -8.07 19.11 -3.60
C ARG A 176 -7.74 18.42 -2.27
N PRO A 177 -6.81 18.96 -1.45
CA PRO A 177 -6.60 18.48 -0.10
C PRO A 177 -7.92 18.43 0.68
N ALA A 178 -8.08 17.37 1.47
CA ALA A 178 -9.26 17.13 2.28
C ALA A 178 -8.88 16.97 3.75
N ALA A 179 -9.62 17.65 4.63
CA ALA A 179 -9.58 17.37 6.05
C ALA A 179 -10.20 16.00 6.31
N ALA A 180 -9.60 15.22 7.20
CA ALA A 180 -10.03 13.87 7.54
C ALA A 180 -10.16 13.71 9.06
N ARG A 181 -11.10 12.87 9.49
CA ARG A 181 -11.25 12.46 10.90
C ARG A 181 -11.67 11.00 10.99
N ILE A 182 -11.28 10.34 12.08
CA ILE A 182 -11.71 8.98 12.38
C ILE A 182 -13.06 9.03 13.10
N GLU A 183 -14.01 8.23 12.64
CA GLU A 183 -15.31 8.01 13.28
C GLU A 183 -15.54 6.49 13.38
N GLY A 184 -15.29 5.91 14.55
CA GLY A 184 -15.25 4.45 14.74
C GLY A 184 -14.22 3.81 13.81
N ASP A 185 -14.64 2.80 13.05
CA ASP A 185 -13.79 2.09 12.07
C ASP A 185 -13.80 2.74 10.67
N THR A 186 -14.22 4.02 10.59
CA THR A 186 -14.32 4.76 9.32
C THR A 186 -13.50 6.04 9.36
N VAL A 187 -13.11 6.52 8.18
CA VAL A 187 -12.56 7.86 8.01
C VAL A 187 -13.55 8.70 7.22
N VAL A 188 -13.90 9.87 7.75
CA VAL A 188 -14.72 10.85 7.05
C VAL A 188 -13.82 11.95 6.51
N VAL A 189 -13.92 12.21 5.22
CA VAL A 189 -13.12 13.23 4.51
C VAL A 189 -14.00 14.30 3.89
N GLN A 190 -13.55 15.54 3.93
CA GLN A 190 -14.27 16.72 3.43
C GLN A 190 -13.28 17.79 2.93
N SER A 191 -13.67 18.57 1.93
CA SER A 191 -12.91 19.73 1.45
C SER A 191 -13.87 20.89 1.18
N GLU A 192 -13.55 22.08 1.68
CA GLU A 192 -14.36 23.30 1.44
C GLU A 192 -14.43 23.67 -0.05
N HIS A 193 -13.45 23.20 -0.83
CA HIS A 193 -13.36 23.42 -2.27
C HIS A 193 -14.14 22.39 -3.11
N VAL A 194 -14.68 21.34 -2.50
CA VAL A 194 -15.33 20.23 -3.21
C VAL A 194 -16.70 19.92 -2.58
N ARG A 195 -17.75 20.57 -3.10
CA ARG A 195 -19.13 20.43 -2.55
C ARG A 195 -19.84 19.12 -2.90
N ARG A 196 -19.43 18.46 -3.98
CA ARG A 196 -20.04 17.21 -4.49
C ARG A 196 -18.92 16.22 -4.81
N PRO A 197 -18.31 15.61 -3.79
CA PRO A 197 -17.16 14.75 -4.00
C PRO A 197 -17.61 13.40 -4.60
N VAL A 198 -16.89 12.94 -5.62
CA VAL A 198 -17.15 11.68 -6.33
C VAL A 198 -15.91 10.78 -6.40
N ALA A 199 -14.75 11.33 -6.07
CA ALA A 199 -13.46 10.64 -6.12
C ALA A 199 -12.64 10.97 -4.86
N VAL A 200 -11.79 10.02 -4.46
CA VAL A 200 -10.92 10.15 -3.30
C VAL A 200 -9.58 9.46 -3.53
N ARG A 201 -8.52 10.07 -3.04
CA ARG A 201 -7.16 9.54 -3.00
C ARG A 201 -6.61 9.62 -1.60
N PHE A 202 -5.86 8.59 -1.21
CA PHE A 202 -5.11 8.54 0.03
C PHE A 202 -3.68 8.13 -0.26
N ALA A 203 -2.72 8.92 0.23
CA ALA A 203 -1.28 8.67 0.10
C ALA A 203 -0.80 8.44 -1.34
N TRP A 204 -1.29 9.26 -2.28
CA TRP A 204 -1.04 9.14 -3.72
C TRP A 204 0.18 9.95 -4.21
N GLY A 205 0.89 10.64 -3.32
CA GLY A 205 2.12 11.35 -3.63
C GLY A 205 3.39 10.49 -3.54
N ASN A 206 4.42 10.85 -4.29
CA ASN A 206 5.73 10.17 -4.23
C ASN A 206 6.36 10.24 -2.83
N THR A 207 6.17 11.37 -2.16
CA THR A 207 6.73 11.71 -0.85
C THR A 207 5.69 11.72 0.27
N ASP A 208 4.49 11.18 0.03
CA ASP A 208 3.45 11.13 1.06
C ASP A 208 3.86 10.23 2.22
N VAL A 209 3.70 10.74 3.43
CA VAL A 209 3.99 10.04 4.70
C VAL A 209 2.72 10.03 5.57
N PRO A 210 1.68 9.25 5.21
CA PRO A 210 0.39 9.26 5.91
C PRO A 210 0.52 8.75 7.34
N ASN A 211 -0.26 9.27 8.29
CA ASN A 211 -0.23 8.87 9.70
C ASN A 211 -1.29 7.83 10.11
N LEU A 212 -2.22 7.47 9.23
CA LEU A 212 -3.30 6.51 9.52
C LEU A 212 -2.79 5.07 9.67
N CYS A 213 -3.19 4.40 10.74
CA CYS A 213 -2.87 3.00 11.03
C CYS A 213 -4.02 2.30 11.80
N ASN A 214 -3.93 0.99 11.98
CA ASN A 214 -4.80 0.28 12.94
C ASN A 214 -4.25 0.38 14.37
N SER A 215 -5.02 -0.08 15.36
CA SER A 215 -4.60 -0.08 16.77
C SER A 215 -3.31 -0.88 17.03
N ALA A 216 -2.97 -1.85 16.18
CA ALA A 216 -1.70 -2.58 16.24
C ALA A 216 -0.49 -1.78 15.71
N GLY A 217 -0.71 -0.57 15.19
CA GLY A 217 0.34 0.30 14.65
C GLY A 217 0.81 -0.09 13.24
N LEU A 218 0.02 -0.88 12.50
CA LEU A 218 0.29 -1.22 11.11
C LEU A 218 -0.34 -0.15 10.20
N PRO A 219 0.44 0.47 9.29
CA PRO A 219 0.00 1.62 8.50
C PRO A 219 -1.12 1.25 7.51
N ALA A 220 -1.95 2.22 7.17
CA ALA A 220 -2.94 2.06 6.11
C ALA A 220 -2.27 2.07 4.73
N SER A 221 -2.76 1.24 3.81
CA SER A 221 -2.30 1.25 2.42
C SER A 221 -2.91 2.41 1.63
N LEU A 222 -2.16 2.93 0.66
CA LEU A 222 -2.67 3.89 -0.31
C LEU A 222 -3.89 3.33 -1.05
N PHE A 223 -4.72 4.21 -1.57
CA PHE A 223 -5.75 3.86 -2.52
C PHE A 223 -6.17 5.07 -3.34
N ARG A 224 -6.80 4.80 -4.47
CA ARG A 224 -7.55 5.79 -5.23
C ARG A 224 -8.89 5.21 -5.64
N ILE A 225 -9.89 6.07 -5.65
CA ILE A 225 -11.16 5.85 -6.32
C ILE A 225 -11.33 7.02 -7.26
N ASP A 226 -11.02 6.78 -8.54
CA ASP A 226 -11.27 7.75 -9.58
C ASP A 226 -12.77 7.72 -9.92
N ALA A 227 -13.35 8.86 -10.30
CA ALA A 227 -14.75 8.91 -10.73
C ALA A 227 -14.95 7.93 -11.89
N SER A 228 -15.88 6.98 -11.74
CA SER A 228 -16.31 6.13 -12.85
C SER A 228 -16.77 7.04 -14.01
N PRO A 229 -16.50 6.67 -15.27
CA PRO A 229 -16.93 7.44 -16.44
C PRO A 229 -18.44 7.69 -16.44
#